data_AF-A0A957KKW7-F1
#
_entry.id   AF-A0A957KKW7-F1
#
_cell.length_a   1.000
_cell.length_b   1.000
_cell.length_c   1.000
_cell.angle_alpha   90.00
_cell.angle_beta   90.00
_cell.angle_gamma   90.00
#
_symmetry.space_group_name_H-M   'P 1'
#
loop_
_entity.id
_entity.type
_entity.pdbx_description
1 polymer ?
#
loop_
_entity_poly.entity_id
_entity_poly.type
_entity_poly.pdbx_seq_one_letter_code
_entity_poly.pdbx_strand_id
1 'polypeptide(L)'
;IFLNPGHLIHYDEWLSSPIYEGSDIPLASGMVFQVDVIPFSTTYSSTRMEDGVALADARLRQKLAEAYPAAWARIEARRTFMAGVLGIPLPEEVLPLSNMPAIISPFLLAPRQVLALQS
;
A
#
# COMPACT_ATOMS: atom_id res chain seq x y z
N ILE A 1 3.56 19.55 -10.54
CA ILE A 1 2.89 18.38 -9.94
C ILE A 1 3.57 18.15 -8.61
N PHE A 2 2.86 18.34 -7.50
CA PHE A 2 3.38 17.95 -6.19
C PHE A 2 3.20 16.43 -6.08
N LEU A 3 4.27 15.70 -5.77
CA LEU A 3 4.19 14.27 -5.52
C LEU A 3 3.50 14.09 -4.15
N ASN A 4 2.29 13.54 -4.14
CA ASN A 4 1.67 13.01 -2.93
C ASN A 4 1.82 11.49 -2.98
N PRO A 5 2.83 10.90 -2.33
CA PRO A 5 3.00 9.45 -2.34
C PRO A 5 1.96 8.73 -1.48
N GLY A 6 1.18 9.47 -0.68
CA GLY A 6 0.12 8.93 0.16
C GLY A 6 -0.19 9.82 1.35
N HIS A 7 -1.24 9.44 2.08
CA HIS A 7 -1.72 10.19 3.23
C HIS A 7 -2.29 9.27 4.31
N LEU A 8 -2.41 9.79 5.53
CA LEU A 8 -3.11 9.12 6.60
C LEU A 8 -4.60 9.02 6.28
N ILE A 9 -5.17 7.87 6.66
CA ILE A 9 -6.60 7.55 6.53
C ILE A 9 -7.15 7.05 7.86
N HIS A 10 -8.43 7.28 8.11
CA HIS A 10 -9.16 6.69 9.23
C HIS A 10 -10.66 6.63 8.89
N TYR A 11 -11.52 7.16 9.76
CA TYR A 11 -12.93 7.39 9.48
C TYR A 11 -13.15 8.53 8.47
N ASP A 12 -12.12 9.34 8.24
CA ASP A 12 -12.03 10.28 7.13
C ASP A 12 -11.08 9.70 6.07
N GLU A 13 -11.38 10.00 4.80
CA GLU A 13 -10.54 9.61 3.67
C GLU A 13 -9.21 10.37 3.73
N TRP A 14 -9.21 11.67 4.04
CA TRP A 14 -7.98 12.46 3.97
C TRP A 14 -7.73 13.25 5.26
N LEU A 15 -6.86 12.71 6.12
CA LEU A 15 -6.49 13.37 7.38
C LEU A 15 -5.34 14.36 7.20
N SER A 16 -4.15 13.86 6.86
CA SER A 16 -2.93 14.63 6.63
C SER A 16 -1.88 13.74 5.99
N SER A 17 -0.87 14.33 5.35
CA SER A 17 0.27 13.57 4.83
C SER A 17 1.55 13.91 5.62
N PRO A 18 2.14 12.95 6.34
CA PRO A 18 3.49 13.11 6.89
C PRO A 18 4.58 12.84 5.84
N ILE A 19 4.23 12.59 4.58
CA ILE A 19 5.19 12.22 3.53
C ILE A 19 5.41 13.40 2.57
N TYR A 20 6.47 14.14 2.81
CA TYR A 20 6.93 15.24 1.95
C TYR A 20 8.46 15.38 2.09
N GLU A 21 9.07 16.10 1.16
CA GLU A 21 10.52 16.34 1.17
C GLU A 21 10.96 17.04 2.46
N GLY A 22 11.91 16.42 3.19
CA GLY A 22 12.40 16.95 4.46
C GLY A 22 11.45 16.77 5.65
N SER A 23 10.43 15.90 5.55
CA SER A 23 9.53 15.62 6.68
C SER A 23 10.27 15.10 7.91
N ASP A 24 10.01 15.73 9.05
CA ASP A 24 10.48 15.36 10.39
C ASP A 24 9.35 14.74 11.23
N ILE A 25 8.17 14.52 10.64
CA ILE A 25 7.03 13.93 11.33
C ILE A 25 7.28 12.42 11.50
N PRO A 26 7.34 11.91 12.75
CA PRO A 26 7.61 10.50 12.98
C PRO A 26 6.43 9.63 12.55
N LEU A 27 6.75 8.54 11.86
CA LEU A 27 5.79 7.47 11.57
C LEU A 27 5.68 6.54 12.78
N ALA A 28 4.46 6.18 13.15
CA ALA A 28 4.20 5.42 14.37
C ALA A 28 3.28 4.22 14.14
N SER A 29 3.44 3.21 15.00
CA SER A 29 2.56 2.06 15.12
C SER A 29 1.11 2.51 15.33
N GLY A 30 0.17 1.92 14.59
CA GLY A 30 -1.25 2.27 14.57
C GLY A 30 -1.64 3.28 13.49
N MET A 31 -0.69 3.92 12.81
CA MET A 31 -1.01 4.76 11.65
C MET A 31 -1.45 3.91 10.46
N VAL A 32 -2.45 4.38 9.74
CA VAL A 32 -2.95 3.75 8.51
C VAL A 32 -2.83 4.75 7.38
N PHE A 33 -2.33 4.29 6.25
CA PHE A 33 -2.04 5.09 5.08
C PHE A 33 -2.81 4.58 3.87
N GLN A 34 -3.23 5.52 3.03
CA GLN A 34 -3.47 5.29 1.63
C GLN A 34 -2.20 5.68 0.88
N VAL A 35 -1.60 4.71 0.20
CA VAL A 35 -0.67 4.93 -0.90
C VAL A 35 -1.50 5.43 -2.08
N ASP A 36 -1.11 6.55 -2.67
CA ASP A 36 -1.87 7.23 -3.71
C ASP A 36 -0.96 7.60 -4.89
N VAL A 37 -0.62 6.60 -5.71
CA VAL A 37 0.33 6.77 -6.81
C VAL A 37 -0.42 6.79 -8.13
N ILE A 38 -0.36 7.93 -8.82
CA ILE A 38 -1.07 8.17 -10.09
C ILE A 38 -0.06 8.38 -11.22
N PRO A 39 0.43 7.31 -11.87
CA PRO A 39 1.28 7.45 -13.05
C PRO A 39 0.52 8.08 -14.21
N PHE A 40 1.22 8.91 -14.97
CA PHE A 40 0.70 9.58 -16.16
C PHE A 40 1.54 9.24 -17.40
N SER A 41 0.87 8.91 -18.50
CA SER A 41 1.44 8.73 -19.84
C SER A 41 0.77 9.69 -20.82
N THR A 42 1.55 10.35 -21.67
CA THR A 42 1.00 11.17 -22.78
C THR A 42 0.31 10.31 -23.85
N THR A 43 0.65 9.02 -23.94
CA THR A 43 0.05 8.07 -24.89
C THR A 43 -1.17 7.37 -24.31
N TYR A 44 -1.10 6.95 -23.04
CA TYR A 44 -2.11 6.09 -22.42
C TYR A 44 -2.94 6.77 -21.31
N SER A 45 -2.78 8.09 -21.14
CA SER A 45 -3.39 8.87 -20.04
C SER A 45 -2.90 8.40 -18.65
N SER A 46 -3.64 8.71 -17.60
CA SER A 46 -3.36 8.28 -16.23
C SER A 46 -4.04 6.97 -15.85
N THR A 47 -3.40 6.27 -14.93
CA THR A 47 -3.99 5.15 -14.19
C THR A 47 -3.62 5.30 -12.72
N ARG A 48 -4.24 4.53 -11.83
CA ARG A 48 -4.07 4.65 -10.38
C ARG A 48 -3.49 3.36 -9.82
N MET A 49 -2.60 3.52 -8.86
CA MET A 49 -2.11 2.49 -7.95
C MET A 49 -2.37 3.01 -6.55
N GLU A 50 -3.49 2.58 -5.97
CA GLU A 50 -3.93 2.99 -4.65
C GLU A 50 -3.98 1.79 -3.72
N ASP A 51 -3.36 1.90 -2.54
CA ASP A 51 -3.27 0.80 -1.59
C ASP A 51 -3.41 1.26 -0.15
N GLY A 52 -4.12 0.46 0.66
CA GLY A 52 -4.12 0.62 2.10
C GLY A 52 -2.95 -0.12 2.76
N VAL A 53 -2.19 0.56 3.60
CA VAL A 53 -1.18 -0.06 4.48
C VAL A 53 -1.35 0.43 5.93
N ALA A 54 -1.05 -0.44 6.89
CA ALA A 54 -0.94 -0.03 8.30
C ALA A 54 0.49 -0.20 8.80
N LEU A 55 0.91 0.67 9.70
CA LEU A 55 2.15 0.52 10.46
C LEU A 55 1.85 -0.18 11.78
N ALA A 56 2.61 -1.22 12.09
CA ALA A 56 2.44 -1.98 13.32
C ALA A 56 3.78 -2.45 13.89
N ASP A 57 4.08 -1.99 15.10
CA ASP A 57 5.18 -2.56 15.88
C ASP A 57 4.93 -4.05 16.20
N ALA A 58 5.95 -4.72 16.76
CA ALA A 58 5.88 -6.14 17.10
C ALA A 58 4.69 -6.48 18.03
N ARG A 59 4.37 -5.62 19.00
CA ARG A 59 3.26 -5.84 19.94
C ARG A 59 1.91 -5.74 19.23
N LEU A 60 1.73 -4.75 18.37
CA LEU A 60 0.48 -4.59 17.61
C LEU A 60 0.30 -5.73 16.60
N ARG A 61 1.38 -6.15 15.93
CA ARG A 61 1.34 -7.34 15.04
C ARG A 61 0.89 -8.60 15.77
N GLN A 62 1.47 -8.87 16.95
CA GLN A 62 1.06 -10.02 17.76
C GLN A 62 -0.44 -9.95 18.13
N LYS A 63 -0.90 -8.80 18.62
CA LYS A 63 -2.31 -8.60 18.97
C LYS A 63 -3.25 -8.80 17.78
N LEU A 64 -2.87 -8.32 16.59
CA LEU A 64 -3.64 -8.48 15.36
C LEU A 64 -3.70 -9.96 14.93
N ALA A 65 -2.58 -10.67 15.01
CA ALA A 65 -2.50 -12.09 14.69
C ALA A 65 -3.38 -12.94 15.61
N GLU A 66 -3.38 -12.66 16.91
CA GLU A 66 -4.18 -13.36 17.92
C GLU A 66 -5.67 -13.04 17.80
N ALA A 67 -6.04 -11.76 17.69
CA ALA A 67 -7.43 -11.33 17.69
C ALA A 67 -8.13 -11.55 16.33
N TYR A 68 -7.39 -11.44 15.22
CA TYR A 68 -7.94 -11.47 13.87
C TYR A 68 -7.15 -12.40 12.94
N PRO A 69 -7.07 -13.71 13.24
CA PRO A 69 -6.21 -14.66 12.52
C PRO A 69 -6.50 -14.74 11.01
N ALA A 70 -7.77 -14.61 10.61
CA ALA A 70 -8.15 -14.61 9.20
C ALA A 70 -7.68 -13.35 8.45
N ALA A 71 -7.68 -12.18 9.12
CA ALA A 71 -7.15 -10.95 8.53
C ALA A 71 -5.62 -11.01 8.46
N TRP A 72 -4.99 -11.51 9.52
CA TRP A 72 -3.55 -11.73 9.57
C TRP A 72 -3.07 -12.66 8.46
N ALA A 73 -3.76 -13.78 8.21
CA ALA A 73 -3.44 -14.69 7.11
C ALA A 73 -3.49 -14.00 5.73
N ARG A 74 -4.42 -13.07 5.50
CA ARG A 74 -4.45 -12.28 4.26
C ARG A 74 -3.29 -11.29 4.17
N ILE A 75 -2.92 -10.65 5.27
CA ILE A 75 -1.77 -9.74 5.34
C ILE A 75 -0.50 -10.51 4.99
N GLU A 76 -0.27 -11.66 5.62
CA GLU A 76 0.90 -12.51 5.33
C GLU A 76 0.92 -13.00 3.88
N ALA A 77 -0.21 -13.47 3.35
CA ALA A 77 -0.30 -13.90 1.95
C ALA A 77 0.07 -12.77 0.97
N ARG A 78 -0.38 -11.54 1.25
CA ARG A 78 -0.03 -10.36 0.45
C ARG A 78 1.46 -10.02 0.58
N ARG A 79 2.03 -10.09 1.78
CA ARG A 79 3.48 -9.89 1.98
C ARG A 79 4.30 -10.91 1.18
N THR A 80 3.91 -12.18 1.21
CA THR A 80 4.53 -13.23 0.40
C THR A 80 4.42 -12.94 -1.10
N PHE A 81 3.25 -12.52 -1.57
CA PHE A 81 3.05 -12.15 -2.97
C PHE A 81 3.92 -10.97 -3.39
N MET A 82 3.93 -9.88 -2.62
CA MET A 82 4.73 -8.70 -2.93
C MET A 82 6.22 -9.02 -2.97
N ALA A 83 6.74 -9.77 -1.99
CA ALA A 83 8.15 -10.13 -1.94
C ALA A 83 8.54 -11.16 -3.03
N GLY A 84 7.75 -12.23 -3.18
CA GLY A 84 8.10 -13.37 -4.02
C GLY A 84 7.72 -13.24 -5.49
N VAL A 85 6.68 -12.46 -5.81
CA VAL A 85 6.18 -12.28 -7.18
C VAL A 85 6.52 -10.89 -7.73
N LEU A 86 6.30 -9.84 -6.94
CA LEU A 86 6.57 -8.47 -7.39
C LEU A 86 8.02 -8.02 -7.14
N GLY A 87 8.78 -8.73 -6.31
CA GLY A 87 10.13 -8.32 -5.92
C GLY A 87 10.16 -7.10 -5.00
N ILE A 88 9.06 -6.83 -4.28
CA ILE A 88 8.90 -5.70 -3.34
C ILE A 88 8.90 -6.25 -1.91
N PRO A 89 10.06 -6.43 -1.27
CA PRO A 89 10.11 -6.82 0.13
C PRO A 89 9.62 -5.66 1.01
N LEU A 90 8.68 -5.94 1.90
CA LEU A 90 8.16 -4.97 2.86
C LEU A 90 8.86 -5.12 4.22
N PRO A 91 9.23 -4.03 4.91
CA PRO A 91 9.57 -4.07 6.32
C PRO A 91 8.46 -4.74 7.13
N GLU A 92 8.82 -5.41 8.22
CA GLU A 92 7.87 -6.21 9.02
C GLU A 92 6.70 -5.38 9.56
N GLU A 93 6.98 -4.12 9.88
CA GLU A 93 6.03 -3.16 10.41
C GLU A 93 5.02 -2.66 9.39
N VAL A 94 5.23 -2.87 8.08
CA VAL A 94 4.32 -2.43 7.02
C VAL A 94 3.35 -3.56 6.67
N LEU A 95 2.09 -3.40 7.03
CA LEU A 95 1.05 -4.41 6.80
C LEU A 95 0.20 -4.05 5.57
N PRO A 96 0.29 -4.79 4.46
CA PRO A 96 -0.55 -4.56 3.28
C PRO A 96 -1.99 -4.99 3.52
N LEU A 97 -2.93 -4.06 3.31
CA LEU A 97 -4.36 -4.26 3.54
C LEU A 97 -5.17 -4.42 2.25
N SER A 98 -4.66 -3.89 1.13
CA SER A 98 -5.29 -3.94 -0.20
C SER A 98 -5.36 -5.35 -0.78
N ASN A 99 -6.37 -5.61 -1.60
CA ASN A 99 -6.48 -6.87 -2.37
C ASN A 99 -5.62 -6.88 -3.64
N MET A 100 -5.10 -5.72 -4.04
CA MET A 100 -4.33 -5.55 -5.28
C MET A 100 -3.03 -4.76 -5.02
N PRO A 101 -2.19 -5.18 -4.04
CA PRO A 101 -1.04 -4.40 -3.62
C PRO A 101 -0.04 -4.17 -4.75
N ALA A 102 0.30 -2.90 -4.99
CA ALA A 102 1.21 -2.42 -6.02
C ALA A 102 0.82 -2.82 -7.46
N ILE A 103 -0.45 -3.16 -7.71
CA ILE A 103 -0.93 -3.55 -9.03
C ILE A 103 -1.56 -2.34 -9.73
N ILE A 104 -1.11 -2.10 -10.96
CA ILE A 104 -1.75 -1.17 -11.89
C ILE A 104 -2.58 -1.98 -12.89
N SER A 105 -3.88 -1.66 -12.99
CA SER A 105 -4.80 -2.27 -13.95
C SER A 105 -5.26 -1.23 -14.97
N PRO A 106 -4.44 -0.89 -15.98
CA PRO A 106 -4.76 0.19 -16.91
C PRO A 106 -5.79 -0.23 -17.97
N PHE A 107 -6.00 -1.54 -18.16
CA PHE A 107 -6.86 -2.08 -19.20
C PHE A 107 -8.29 -2.30 -18.67
N LEU A 108 -9.09 -1.24 -18.65
CA LEU A 108 -10.47 -1.25 -18.13
C LEU A 108 -11.33 -2.41 -18.67
N LEU A 109 -11.14 -2.81 -19.92
CA LEU A 109 -11.90 -3.87 -20.59
C LEU A 109 -11.17 -5.22 -20.68
N ALA A 110 -9.95 -5.32 -20.13
CA ALA A 110 -9.18 -6.56 -20.09
C ALA A 110 -8.75 -6.89 -18.64
N PRO A 111 -9.71 -7.29 -17.77
CA PRO A 111 -9.49 -7.45 -16.32
C PRO A 111 -8.53 -8.59 -15.94
N ARG A 112 -8.04 -9.34 -16.92
CA ARG A 112 -7.03 -10.40 -16.74
C ARG A 112 -5.62 -9.95 -17.12
N GLN A 113 -5.42 -8.66 -17.41
CA GLN A 113 -4.14 -8.07 -17.78
C GLN A 113 -3.75 -6.98 -16.79
N VAL A 114 -2.50 -7.02 -16.34
CA VAL A 114 -1.89 -6.03 -15.46
C VAL A 114 -0.55 -5.60 -16.05
N LEU A 115 -0.08 -4.39 -15.72
CA LEU A 115 1.30 -4.01 -16.01
C LEU A 115 2.23 -4.53 -14.91
N ALA A 116 3.38 -5.06 -15.30
CA ALA A 116 4.45 -5.45 -14.40
C ALA A 116 5.76 -4.81 -14.87
N LEU A 117 6.62 -4.42 -13.94
CA LEU A 117 7.98 -4.02 -14.26
C LEU A 117 8.77 -5.27 -14.68
N GLN A 118 9.43 -5.20 -15.83
CA GLN A 118 10.34 -6.24 -16.28
C GLN A 118 11.72 -5.96 -15.66
N SER A 119 12.28 -6.95 -14.97
CA SER A 119 13.66 -6.92 -14.44
C SER A 119 14.69 -7.12 -15.53
#